data_AF-A0A353P9V8-F1
#
_entry.id   AF-A0A353P9V8-F1
#
_cell.length_a   1.000
_cell.length_b   1.000
_cell.length_c   1.000
_cell.angle_alpha   90.00
_cell.angle_beta   90.00
_cell.angle_gamma   90.00
#
_symmetry.space_group_name_H-M   'P 1'
#
loop_
_entity.id
_entity.type
_entity.pdbx_description
1 polymer ?
#
loop_
_entity_poly.entity_id
_entity_poly.type
_entity_poly.pdbx_seq_one_letter_code
_entity_poly.pdbx_strand_id
1 'polypeptide(L)'
;MRRARAGLVLLLLGLILAAMWHRPSPPAAPGGQIDLNRAFVQATTGFERAEAPRTFRFPEDHGPHPDTASEWWYVTGHLRTAQGRRFGYELTFFRVALAPGMPTRSSAWATRQI
;
A
#
# COMPACT_ATOMS: atom_id res chain seq x y z
N MET A 1 -58.39 -10.99 22.70
CA MET A 1 -57.04 -11.10 23.33
C MET A 1 -55.98 -11.78 22.44
N ARG A 2 -56.26 -12.86 21.70
CA ARG A 2 -55.24 -13.56 20.86
C ARG A 2 -54.69 -12.75 19.67
N ARG A 3 -55.52 -11.93 19.01
CA ARG A 3 -55.11 -11.10 17.86
C ARG A 3 -54.15 -9.97 18.22
N ALA A 4 -54.33 -9.35 19.40
CA ALA A 4 -53.43 -8.30 19.89
C ALA A 4 -52.02 -8.83 20.24
N ARG A 5 -51.94 -10.07 20.76
CA ARG A 5 -50.66 -10.73 21.06
C ARG A 5 -49.88 -11.08 19.79
N ALA A 6 -50.56 -11.48 18.71
CA ALA A 6 -49.92 -11.76 17.43
C ALA A 6 -49.33 -10.48 16.79
N GLY A 7 -50.03 -9.35 16.87
CA GLY A 7 -49.53 -8.06 16.39
C GLY A 7 -48.27 -7.58 17.12
N LEU A 8 -48.23 -7.75 18.44
CA LEU A 8 -47.06 -7.39 19.26
C LEU A 8 -45.82 -8.24 18.91
N VAL A 9 -46.00 -9.54 18.69
CA VAL A 9 -44.89 -10.45 18.30
C VAL A 9 -44.31 -10.07 16.94
N LEU A 10 -45.15 -9.74 15.96
CA LEU A 10 -44.69 -9.32 14.64
C LEU A 10 -43.95 -7.97 14.69
N LEU A 11 -44.41 -7.03 15.53
CA LEU A 11 -43.73 -5.76 15.72
C LEU A 11 -42.35 -5.94 16.36
N LEU A 12 -42.26 -6.78 17.40
CA LEU A 12 -40.99 -7.09 18.06
C LEU A 12 -40.01 -7.82 17.12
N LEU A 13 -40.49 -8.77 16.31
CA LEU A 13 -39.67 -9.44 15.29
C LEU A 13 -39.17 -8.44 14.23
N GLY A 14 -40.03 -7.51 13.79
CA GLY A 14 -39.65 -6.44 12.86
C GLY A 14 -38.57 -5.52 13.43
N LEU A 15 -38.69 -5.13 14.70
CA LEU A 15 -37.70 -4.31 15.39
C LEU A 15 -36.36 -5.03 15.58
N ILE A 16 -36.38 -6.32 15.91
CA ILE A 16 -35.17 -7.15 16.01
C ILE A 16 -34.49 -7.26 14.63
N LEU A 17 -35.25 -7.51 13.57
CA LEU A 17 -34.72 -7.56 12.20
C LEU A 17 -34.12 -6.21 11.77
N ALA A 18 -34.79 -5.10 12.09
CA ALA A 18 -34.29 -3.75 11.80
C ALA A 18 -33.01 -3.42 12.58
N ALA A 19 -32.93 -3.83 13.85
CA ALA A 19 -31.72 -3.68 14.68
C ALA A 19 -30.57 -4.58 14.20
N MET A 20 -30.87 -5.77 13.69
CA MET A 20 -29.87 -6.65 13.08
C MET A 20 -29.34 -6.10 11.75
N TRP A 21 -30.14 -5.33 11.01
CA TRP A 21 -29.71 -4.65 9.78
C TRP A 21 -28.79 -3.45 10.04
N HIS A 22 -28.96 -2.77 11.18
CA HIS A 22 -28.18 -1.58 11.56
C HIS A 22 -26.89 -1.91 12.33
N ARG A 23 -26.32 -3.11 12.20
CA ARG A 23 -25.03 -3.40 12.82
C ARG A 23 -23.98 -2.46 12.22
N PRO A 24 -23.36 -1.56 13.00
CA PRO A 24 -22.30 -0.71 12.48
C PRO A 24 -21.20 -1.62 11.95
N SER A 25 -20.73 -1.35 10.73
CA SER A 25 -19.58 -2.06 10.20
C SER A 25 -18.43 -1.94 11.21
N PRO A 26 -17.73 -3.03 11.53
CA PRO A 26 -16.55 -2.93 12.38
C PRO A 26 -15.62 -1.87 11.77
N PRO A 27 -14.95 -1.04 12.58
CA PRO A 27 -13.95 -0.12 12.04
C PRO A 27 -13.00 -0.93 11.18
N ALA A 28 -12.72 -0.43 9.97
CA ALA A 28 -11.78 -1.07 9.08
C ALA A 28 -10.51 -1.38 9.89
N ALA A 29 -10.11 -2.66 9.91
CA ALA A 29 -8.85 -3.03 10.54
C ALA A 29 -7.75 -2.12 9.95
N PRO A 30 -6.78 -1.64 10.74
CA PRO A 30 -5.63 -0.90 10.21
C PRO A 30 -4.82 -1.85 9.32
N GLY A 31 -5.24 -1.95 8.06
CA GLY A 31 -4.72 -2.92 7.11
C GLY A 31 -5.03 -2.44 5.71
N GLY A 32 -4.01 -1.93 5.02
CA GLY A 32 -4.06 -1.67 3.58
C GLY A 32 -3.32 -0.43 3.11
N GLN A 33 -2.96 0.50 3.99
CA GLN A 33 -2.24 1.72 3.58
C GLN A 33 -0.81 1.72 4.11
N ILE A 34 0.15 1.64 3.20
CA ILE A 34 1.56 1.88 3.49
C ILE A 34 1.76 3.40 3.52
N ASP A 35 2.09 3.94 4.69
CA ASP A 35 2.56 5.31 4.81
C ASP A 35 3.98 5.39 4.23
N LEU A 36 4.09 5.92 3.02
CA LEU A 36 5.37 6.05 2.31
C LEU A 36 6.37 6.89 3.10
N ASN A 37 5.93 7.97 3.75
CA ASN A 37 6.85 8.81 4.54
C ASN A 37 7.47 8.01 5.67
N ARG A 38 6.68 7.17 6.36
CA ARG A 38 7.22 6.26 7.37
C ARG A 38 8.08 5.16 6.79
N ALA A 39 7.74 4.65 5.61
CA ALA A 39 8.50 3.61 4.93
C ALA A 39 9.90 4.11 4.50
N PHE A 40 10.01 5.39 4.07
CA PHE A 40 11.29 6.00 3.70
C PHE A 40 12.18 6.39 4.89
N VAL A 41 11.60 6.63 6.07
CA VAL A 41 12.35 7.04 7.28
C VAL A 41 12.75 5.82 8.14
N GLN A 42 12.78 4.62 7.56
CA GLN A 42 13.16 3.40 8.28
C GLN A 42 14.63 3.36 8.68
N ALA A 43 14.93 2.59 9.72
CA ALA A 43 16.29 2.35 10.18
C ALA A 43 17.11 1.69 9.05
N THR A 44 18.23 2.32 8.68
CA THR A 44 19.13 1.86 7.61
C THR A 44 20.16 0.83 8.08
N THR A 45 20.06 0.37 9.34
CA THR A 45 20.99 -0.62 9.91
C THR A 45 20.98 -1.90 9.08
N GLY A 46 22.15 -2.26 8.56
CA GLY A 46 22.33 -3.45 7.71
C GLY A 46 22.10 -3.21 6.21
N PHE A 47 21.73 -1.99 5.80
CA PHE A 47 21.64 -1.59 4.39
C PHE A 47 22.86 -0.76 3.96
N GLU A 48 23.19 -0.78 2.67
CA GLU A 48 24.17 0.12 2.08
C GLU A 48 23.70 1.57 2.18
N ARG A 49 24.65 2.48 2.50
CA ARG A 49 24.40 3.91 2.66
C ARG A 49 25.32 4.69 1.74
N ALA A 50 24.77 5.72 1.10
CA ALA A 50 25.52 6.64 0.24
C ALA A 50 26.33 7.66 1.07
N GLU A 51 27.34 7.19 1.81
CA GLU A 51 28.16 8.03 2.70
C GLU A 51 29.33 8.72 1.96
N ALA A 52 29.69 8.22 0.78
CA ALA A 52 30.75 8.77 -0.05
C ALA A 52 30.39 8.65 -1.54
N PRO A 53 31.03 9.44 -2.43
CA PRO A 53 30.89 9.26 -3.87
C PRO A 53 31.30 7.85 -4.32
N ARG A 54 30.49 7.24 -5.18
CA ARG A 54 30.80 5.98 -5.88
C ARG A 54 30.89 6.21 -7.38
N THR A 55 31.68 5.39 -8.05
CA THR A 55 31.71 5.36 -9.52
C THR A 55 30.51 4.59 -10.03
N PHE A 56 29.70 5.20 -10.90
CA PHE A 56 28.60 4.50 -11.55
C PHE A 56 29.10 3.61 -12.68
N ARG A 57 28.51 2.43 -12.80
CA ARG A 57 28.80 1.43 -13.81
C ARG A 57 27.54 1.16 -14.61
N PHE A 58 27.58 1.49 -15.89
CA PHE A 58 26.44 1.29 -16.78
C PHE A 58 26.76 0.21 -17.81
N PRO A 59 25.81 -0.69 -18.11
CA PRO A 59 24.37 -0.60 -17.81
C PRO A 59 23.92 -1.16 -16.45
N GLU A 60 24.83 -1.65 -15.61
CA GLU A 60 24.49 -2.36 -14.36
C GLU A 60 23.64 -1.49 -13.41
N ASP A 61 24.02 -0.22 -13.24
CA ASP A 61 23.35 0.74 -12.35
C ASP A 61 22.06 1.34 -12.95
N HIS A 62 21.60 0.86 -14.12
CA HIS A 62 20.22 1.10 -14.55
C HIS A 62 19.20 0.27 -13.76
N GLY A 63 19.64 -0.88 -13.22
CA GLY A 63 18.80 -1.83 -12.51
C GLY A 63 18.48 -1.40 -11.07
N PRO A 64 17.70 -2.21 -10.34
CA PRO A 64 17.49 -2.00 -8.92
C PRO A 64 18.78 -2.20 -8.12
N HIS A 65 18.88 -1.50 -6.99
CA HIS A 65 19.94 -1.60 -5.99
C HIS A 65 19.41 -2.25 -4.69
N PRO A 66 19.28 -3.59 -4.58
CA PRO A 66 18.53 -4.26 -3.50
C PRO A 66 19.13 -4.08 -2.09
N ASP A 67 20.38 -3.66 -2.00
CA ASP A 67 21.13 -3.51 -0.76
C ASP A 67 20.86 -2.17 -0.08
N THR A 68 20.18 -1.23 -0.74
CA THR A 68 19.69 0.01 -0.14
C THR A 68 18.31 -0.17 0.47
N ALA A 69 18.05 0.52 1.59
CA ALA A 69 16.76 0.46 2.28
C ALA A 69 15.60 1.00 1.41
N SER A 70 15.89 1.99 0.58
CA SER A 70 14.93 2.65 -0.28
C SER A 70 15.51 2.93 -1.66
N GLU A 71 14.66 2.92 -2.67
CA GLU A 71 14.98 3.36 -4.03
C GLU A 71 13.74 3.93 -4.72
N TRP A 72 13.95 4.85 -5.65
CA TRP A 72 12.89 5.42 -6.46
C TRP A 72 13.29 5.57 -7.92
N TRP A 73 12.31 5.46 -8.80
CA TRP A 73 12.41 5.88 -10.20
C TRP A 73 11.41 6.98 -10.43
N TYR A 74 11.88 8.16 -10.82
CA TYR A 74 11.03 9.32 -11.07
C TYR A 74 11.15 9.76 -12.53
N VAL A 75 10.05 9.58 -13.27
CA VAL A 75 9.96 9.94 -14.69
C VAL A 75 8.96 11.07 -14.83
N THR A 76 9.39 12.20 -15.37
CA THR A 76 8.53 13.35 -15.66
C THR A 76 8.71 13.78 -17.10
N GLY A 77 7.68 14.41 -17.67
CA GLY A 77 7.79 14.90 -19.02
C GLY A 77 6.55 15.65 -19.50
N HIS A 78 6.59 15.96 -20.79
CA HIS A 78 5.52 16.66 -21.49
C HIS A 78 5.11 15.89 -22.74
N LEU A 79 3.81 15.76 -22.95
CA LEU A 79 3.21 15.18 -24.14
C LEU A 79 2.53 16.28 -24.96
N ARG A 80 2.48 16.08 -26.29
CA ARG A 80 1.71 16.93 -27.20
C ARG A 80 0.82 16.05 -28.07
N THR A 81 -0.46 16.39 -28.18
CA THR A 81 -1.37 15.72 -29.12
C THR A 81 -1.09 16.17 -30.56
N ALA A 82 -1.62 15.42 -31.53
CA ALA A 82 -1.59 15.82 -32.93
C ALA A 82 -2.23 17.20 -33.18
N GLN A 83 -3.26 17.56 -32.41
CA GLN A 83 -3.95 18.86 -32.46
C GLN A 83 -3.24 19.96 -31.64
N GLY A 84 -2.05 19.68 -31.09
CA GLY A 84 -1.23 20.68 -30.40
C GLY A 84 -1.53 20.87 -28.91
N ARG A 85 -2.49 20.15 -28.32
CA ARG A 85 -2.76 20.21 -26.86
C ARG A 85 -1.57 19.63 -26.10
N ARG A 86 -1.13 20.32 -25.04
CA ARG A 86 -0.02 19.90 -24.18
C ARG A 86 -0.53 19.26 -22.89
N PHE A 87 0.20 18.25 -22.42
CA PHE A 87 0.01 17.62 -21.11
C PHE A 87 1.35 17.51 -20.40
N GLY A 88 1.39 17.74 -19.09
CA GLY A 88 2.46 17.24 -18.25
C GLY A 88 2.12 15.83 -17.77
N TYR A 89 3.13 15.01 -17.52
CA TYR A 89 2.95 13.74 -16.83
C TYR A 89 4.09 13.52 -15.82
N GLU A 90 3.77 12.73 -14.81
CA GLU A 90 4.74 12.14 -13.90
C GLU A 90 4.42 10.66 -13.67
N LEU A 91 5.44 9.89 -13.35
CA LEU A 91 5.37 8.49 -12.95
C LEU A 91 6.48 8.23 -11.94
N THR A 92 6.08 7.75 -10.76
CA THR A 92 7.03 7.43 -9.69
C THR A 92 6.83 6.00 -9.23
N PHE A 93 7.91 5.23 -9.22
CA PHE A 93 7.97 3.95 -8.53
C PHE A 93 8.78 4.11 -7.26
N PHE A 94 8.26 3.54 -6.18
CA PHE A 94 8.91 3.50 -4.89
C PHE A 94 9.19 2.04 -4.54
N ARG A 95 10.40 1.76 -4.08
CA ARG A 95 10.75 0.48 -3.50
C ARG A 95 11.24 0.68 -2.08
N VAL A 96 10.68 -0.06 -1.14
CA VAL A 96 11.15 -0.08 0.25
C VAL A 96 11.49 -1.51 0.65
N ALA A 97 12.72 -1.70 1.12
CA ALA A 97 13.16 -2.98 1.67
C ALA A 97 12.69 -3.12 3.12
N LEU A 98 12.05 -4.24 3.42
CA LEU A 98 11.55 -4.62 4.74
C LEU A 98 12.63 -5.27 5.62
N ALA A 99 13.70 -5.77 5.00
CA ALA A 99 14.85 -6.38 5.67
C ALA A 99 16.11 -6.30 4.79
N PRO A 100 17.32 -6.21 5.38
CA PRO A 100 18.58 -6.16 4.63
C PRO A 100 18.93 -7.48 3.94
N GLY A 101 18.57 -8.61 4.54
CA GLY A 101 18.69 -9.94 3.96
C GLY A 101 17.33 -10.61 3.74
N MET A 102 17.31 -11.73 3.01
CA MET A 102 16.10 -12.52 2.87
C MET A 102 15.81 -13.28 4.18
N PRO A 103 14.73 -12.99 4.91
CA PRO A 103 14.39 -13.76 6.09
C PRO A 103 13.98 -15.19 5.71
N THR A 104 14.19 -16.15 6.62
CA THR A 104 13.68 -17.52 6.43
C THR A 104 12.16 -17.48 6.28
N ARG A 105 11.66 -17.90 5.10
CA ARG A 105 10.24 -17.91 4.74
C ARG A 105 9.92 -19.21 4.02
N SER A 106 8.73 -19.74 4.23
CA SER A 106 8.27 -20.98 3.59
C SER A 106 7.74 -20.80 2.17
N SER A 107 7.39 -19.57 1.77
CA SER A 107 6.81 -19.28 0.45
C SER A 107 7.89 -19.06 -0.61
N ALA A 108 7.75 -19.69 -1.77
CA ALA A 108 8.57 -19.44 -2.96
C ALA A 108 8.42 -18.03 -3.54
N TRP A 109 7.32 -17.33 -3.18
CA TRP A 109 7.03 -15.96 -3.60
C TRP A 109 7.33 -14.95 -2.50
N ALA A 110 8.04 -15.36 -1.44
CA ALA A 110 8.40 -14.45 -0.38
C ALA A 110 9.36 -13.38 -0.90
N THR A 111 8.97 -12.12 -0.73
CA THR A 111 9.82 -10.96 -0.99
C THR A 111 10.19 -10.27 0.34
N ARG A 112 11.32 -9.57 0.31
CA ARG A 112 11.73 -8.63 1.36
C ARG A 112 11.54 -7.16 0.93
N GLN A 113 10.85 -6.91 -0.18
CA GLN A 113 10.69 -5.60 -0.79
C GLN A 113 9.22 -5.39 -1.16
N ILE A 114 8.78 -4.15 -1.04
CA ILE A 114 7.47 -3.65 -1.49
C ILE A 114 7.65 -2.48 -2.43
#